data_AF-C5M9D3-F1
#
_entry.id   AF-C5M9D3-F1
#
_cell.length_a   1.000
_cell.length_b   1.000
_cell.length_c   1.000
_cell.angle_alpha   90.00
_cell.angle_beta   90.00
_cell.angle_gamma   90.00
#
_symmetry.space_group_name_H-M   'P 1'
#
loop_
_entity.id
_entity.type
_entity.pdbx_description
1 polymer ?
#
loop_
_entity_poly.entity_id
_entity_poly.type
_entity_poly.pdbx_seq_one_letter_code
_entity_poly.pdbx_strand_id
1 'polypeptide(L)'
;MTPPRPQNKSELEVPSNLLTPEGCISSSRIRAFLRLSRHVTDDSIRPHLNELKKSECSSYFQDEIVPQWKLRGDIIDYCSKYSQDLRDHTSQGRTVENVTTLSYNLDNAAEVTEKFDLRTDPYAYKTYQKKISEQFAQCDALDSWTQNEAMVEKIIREQTIEVLNDKCFYQDWMQAFNNAVFPKKSN
;
A
#
# COMPACT_ATOMS: atom_id res chain seq x y z
N MET A 1 26.89 6.50 -19.53
CA MET A 1 25.83 5.81 -20.30
C MET A 1 24.52 6.06 -19.59
N THR A 2 23.81 7.10 -19.97
CA THR A 2 22.43 7.35 -19.54
C THR A 2 21.52 6.35 -20.27
N PRO A 3 20.58 5.69 -19.57
CA PRO A 3 19.64 4.80 -20.23
C PRO A 3 18.76 5.62 -21.20
N PRO A 4 18.43 5.07 -22.38
CA PRO A 4 17.60 5.77 -23.36
C PRO A 4 16.21 6.05 -22.78
N ARG A 5 15.70 7.27 -23.01
CA ARG A 5 14.32 7.67 -22.71
C ARG A 5 13.36 6.67 -23.37
N PRO A 6 12.43 6.03 -22.64
CA PRO A 6 11.47 5.11 -23.23
C PRO A 6 10.60 5.86 -24.25
N GLN A 7 10.65 5.42 -25.51
CA GLN A 7 9.97 6.04 -26.66
C GLN A 7 8.53 5.53 -26.86
N ASN A 8 7.99 4.72 -25.95
CA ASN A 8 6.69 4.09 -26.14
C ASN A 8 5.73 4.43 -24.99
N LYS A 9 4.65 5.16 -25.31
CA LYS A 9 3.50 5.48 -24.44
C LYS A 9 2.71 4.24 -23.96
N SER A 10 3.21 3.03 -24.17
CA SER A 10 2.57 1.75 -23.87
C SER A 10 3.00 1.14 -22.52
N GLU A 11 3.69 1.88 -21.66
CA GLU A 11 4.17 1.39 -20.34
C GLU A 11 3.39 2.02 -19.17
N LEU A 12 2.14 2.40 -19.44
CA LEU A 12 1.21 3.07 -18.51
C LEU A 12 0.18 2.12 -17.88
N GLU A 13 0.31 0.81 -18.08
CA GLU A 13 -0.55 -0.18 -17.46
C GLU A 13 0.24 -0.88 -16.35
N VAL A 14 -0.31 -0.91 -15.13
CA VAL A 14 0.20 -1.83 -14.11
C VAL A 14 0.17 -3.22 -14.74
N PRO A 15 1.30 -3.93 -14.85
CA PRO A 15 1.29 -5.25 -15.43
C PRO A 15 0.25 -6.08 -14.68
N SER A 16 -0.72 -6.66 -15.38
CA SER A 16 -1.92 -7.27 -14.76
C SER A 16 -1.56 -8.42 -13.80
N ASN A 17 -0.34 -8.93 -13.88
CA ASN A 17 0.27 -9.90 -12.97
C ASN A 17 0.78 -9.30 -11.64
N LEU A 18 0.79 -7.98 -11.45
CA LEU A 18 1.14 -7.33 -10.18
C LEU A 18 -0.08 -7.16 -9.25
N LEU A 19 -1.27 -6.86 -9.80
CA LEU A 19 -2.50 -6.65 -9.03
C LEU A 19 -3.21 -7.98 -8.75
N THR A 20 -2.56 -8.84 -7.98
CA THR A 20 -3.12 -10.13 -7.55
C THR A 20 -3.04 -10.28 -6.03
N PRO A 21 -3.96 -11.04 -5.40
CA PRO A 21 -3.89 -11.35 -3.96
C PRO A 21 -2.53 -11.93 -3.56
N GLU A 22 -2.04 -12.89 -4.35
CA GLU A 22 -0.72 -13.51 -4.17
C GLU A 22 0.42 -12.48 -4.27
N GLY A 23 0.28 -11.48 -5.13
CA GLY A 23 1.23 -10.38 -5.26
C GLY A 23 1.28 -9.49 -4.01
N CYS A 24 0.15 -9.26 -3.34
CA CYS A 24 0.11 -8.49 -2.09
C CYS A 24 0.71 -9.28 -0.91
N ILE A 25 0.45 -10.59 -0.84
CA ILE A 25 1.05 -11.47 0.18
C ILE A 25 2.56 -11.59 -0.07
N SER A 26 2.95 -11.96 -1.29
CA SER A 26 4.34 -11.99 -1.75
C SER A 26 4.75 -10.64 -2.37
N SER A 27 4.81 -9.60 -1.53
CA SER A 27 5.06 -8.20 -1.92
C SER A 27 6.40 -7.89 -2.60
N SER A 28 7.30 -8.86 -2.78
CA SER A 28 8.65 -8.65 -3.35
C SER A 28 8.64 -7.99 -4.73
N ARG A 29 7.76 -8.44 -5.62
CA ARG A 29 7.62 -7.89 -6.98
C ARG A 29 7.03 -6.47 -6.97
N ILE A 30 6.00 -6.26 -6.14
CA ILE A 30 5.38 -4.95 -5.96
C ILE A 30 6.38 -3.94 -5.41
N ARG A 31 7.10 -4.28 -4.34
CA ARG A 31 8.13 -3.41 -3.75
C ARG A 31 9.26 -3.08 -4.74
N ALA A 32 9.67 -4.05 -5.55
CA ALA A 32 10.66 -3.82 -6.61
C ALA A 32 10.15 -2.83 -7.66
N PHE A 33 8.88 -2.96 -8.07
CA PHE A 33 8.23 -2.01 -8.97
C PHE A 33 8.14 -0.60 -8.36
N LEU A 34 7.64 -0.48 -7.11
CA LEU A 34 7.51 0.81 -6.43
C LEU A 34 8.87 1.51 -6.31
N ARG A 35 9.93 0.77 -5.95
CA ARG A 35 11.30 1.29 -5.89
C ARG A 35 11.78 1.80 -7.24
N LEU A 36 11.57 1.04 -8.31
CA LEU A 36 11.99 1.43 -9.66
C LEU A 36 11.22 2.65 -10.17
N SER A 37 9.90 2.66 -9.99
CA SER A 37 9.05 3.80 -10.36
C SER A 37 9.53 5.08 -9.67
N ARG A 38 9.72 5.06 -8.35
CA ARG A 38 10.24 6.21 -7.58
C ARG A 38 11.63 6.66 -8.04
N HIS A 39 12.50 5.72 -8.38
CA HIS A 39 13.83 6.05 -8.88
C HIS A 39 13.79 6.77 -10.23
N VAL A 40 12.90 6.33 -11.13
CA VAL A 40 12.76 6.90 -12.47
C VAL A 40 12.08 8.27 -12.44
N THR A 41 11.13 8.50 -11.52
CA THR A 41 10.38 9.78 -11.47
C THR A 41 10.86 10.77 -10.42
N ASP A 42 11.01 10.33 -9.17
CA ASP A 42 11.11 11.23 -8.01
C ASP A 42 12.59 11.43 -7.60
N ASP A 43 13.41 10.38 -7.55
CA ASP A 43 14.85 10.51 -7.21
C ASP A 43 15.62 11.30 -8.28
N SER A 44 15.22 11.14 -9.53
CA SER A 44 15.81 11.78 -10.71
C SER A 44 15.19 13.16 -11.02
N ILE A 45 14.23 13.64 -10.22
CA ILE A 45 13.47 14.84 -10.57
C ILE A 45 14.34 16.11 -10.62
N ARG A 46 15.27 16.27 -9.68
CA ARG A 46 16.17 17.44 -9.63
C ARG A 46 17.01 17.59 -10.91
N PRO A 47 17.76 16.56 -11.36
CA PRO A 47 18.52 16.68 -12.60
C PRO A 47 17.61 16.87 -13.82
N HIS A 48 16.48 16.17 -13.91
CA HIS A 48 15.54 16.37 -15.03
C HIS A 48 15.01 17.81 -15.11
N LEU A 49 14.61 18.41 -13.99
CA LEU A 49 14.12 19.79 -13.97
C LEU A 49 15.20 20.83 -14.26
N ASN A 50 16.49 20.52 -14.03
CA ASN A 50 17.58 21.42 -14.40
C ASN A 50 17.80 21.47 -15.92
N GLU A 51 17.43 20.41 -16.65
CA GLU A 51 17.56 20.33 -18.11
C GLU A 51 16.35 20.95 -18.84
N LEU A 52 15.22 21.07 -18.14
CA LEU A 52 13.95 21.56 -18.70
C LEU A 52 13.79 23.08 -18.56
N LYS A 53 13.03 23.68 -19.48
CA LYS A 53 12.61 25.09 -19.33
C LYS A 53 11.49 25.19 -18.30
N LYS A 54 11.45 26.29 -17.54
CA LYS A 54 10.41 26.53 -16.53
C LYS A 54 8.97 26.48 -17.09
N SER A 55 8.78 26.85 -18.36
CA SER A 55 7.46 26.76 -19.04
C SER A 55 7.00 25.32 -19.31
N GLU A 56 7.92 24.36 -19.34
CA GLU A 56 7.66 22.95 -19.65
C GLU A 56 7.44 22.11 -18.37
N CYS A 57 7.57 22.71 -17.19
CA CYS A 57 7.35 22.03 -15.91
C CYS A 57 5.93 21.43 -15.82
N SER A 58 4.90 22.17 -16.24
CA SER A 58 3.52 21.70 -16.15
C SER A 58 3.24 20.51 -17.07
N SER A 59 3.79 20.51 -18.29
CA SER A 59 3.65 19.37 -19.20
C SER A 59 4.41 18.15 -18.67
N TYR A 60 5.65 18.34 -18.19
CA TYR A 60 6.42 17.26 -17.57
C TYR A 60 5.69 16.63 -16.37
N PHE A 61 5.10 17.45 -15.50
CA PHE A 61 4.32 16.95 -14.38
C PHE A 61 3.13 16.08 -14.82
N GLN A 62 2.36 16.57 -15.79
CA GLN A 62 1.17 15.85 -16.27
C GLN A 62 1.51 14.58 -17.05
N ASP A 63 2.57 14.61 -17.86
CA ASP A 63 2.91 13.50 -18.75
C ASP A 63 3.74 12.40 -18.05
N GLU A 64 4.61 12.76 -17.11
CA GLU A 64 5.57 11.82 -16.50
C GLU A 64 5.23 11.50 -15.03
N ILE A 65 4.96 12.52 -14.21
CA ILE A 65 4.81 12.36 -12.75
C ILE A 65 3.43 11.81 -12.39
N VAL A 66 2.36 12.48 -12.86
CA VAL A 66 0.96 12.13 -12.56
C VAL A 66 0.65 10.65 -12.82
N PRO A 67 0.97 10.07 -14.00
CA PRO A 67 0.66 8.67 -14.23
C PRO A 67 1.40 7.73 -13.28
N GLN A 68 2.68 7.97 -13.01
CA GLN A 68 3.48 7.12 -12.14
C GLN A 68 2.96 7.16 -10.70
N TRP A 69 2.63 8.36 -10.21
CA TRP A 69 2.01 8.54 -8.90
C TRP A 69 0.66 7.83 -8.79
N LYS A 70 -0.15 7.88 -9.86
CA LYS A 70 -1.43 7.18 -9.92
C LYS A 70 -1.22 5.67 -9.83
N LEU A 71 -0.35 5.09 -10.66
CA LEU A 71 -0.08 3.65 -10.68
C LEU A 71 0.40 3.13 -9.30
N ARG A 72 1.31 3.86 -8.66
CA ARG A 72 1.78 3.50 -7.30
C ARG A 72 0.65 3.57 -6.28
N GLY A 73 -0.18 4.62 -6.35
CA GLY A 73 -1.36 4.78 -5.50
C GLY A 73 -2.35 3.64 -5.67
N ASP A 74 -2.70 3.29 -6.90
CA ASP A 74 -3.64 2.22 -7.22
C ASP A 74 -3.19 0.86 -6.65
N ILE A 75 -1.88 0.55 -6.71
CA ILE A 75 -1.31 -0.68 -6.16
C ILE A 75 -1.39 -0.69 -4.62
N ILE A 76 -1.01 0.40 -3.97
CA ILE A 76 -1.04 0.51 -2.51
C ILE A 76 -2.50 0.41 -2.01
N ASP A 77 -3.42 1.10 -2.68
CA ASP A 77 -4.85 1.09 -2.37
C ASP A 77 -5.47 -0.30 -2.59
N TYR A 78 -5.10 -0.99 -3.67
CA TYR A 78 -5.55 -2.36 -3.92
C TYR A 78 -5.13 -3.30 -2.79
N CYS A 79 -3.84 -3.32 -2.42
CA CYS A 79 -3.36 -4.20 -1.36
C CYS A 79 -3.89 -3.80 0.03
N SER A 80 -4.13 -2.51 0.28
CA SER A 80 -4.78 -2.04 1.51
C SER A 80 -6.21 -2.54 1.63
N LYS A 81 -7.01 -2.44 0.56
CA LYS A 81 -8.37 -2.99 0.51
C LYS A 81 -8.39 -4.50 0.65
N TYR A 82 -7.46 -5.18 -0.04
CA TYR A 82 -7.33 -6.63 0.07
C TYR A 82 -6.98 -7.06 1.49
N SER A 83 -6.14 -6.31 2.20
CA SER A 83 -5.81 -6.58 3.61
C SER A 83 -7.05 -6.49 4.52
N GLN A 84 -7.88 -5.46 4.31
CA GLN A 84 -9.14 -5.29 5.05
C GLN A 84 -10.12 -6.44 4.76
N ASP A 85 -10.30 -6.78 3.49
CA ASP A 85 -11.13 -7.92 3.06
C ASP A 85 -10.64 -9.24 3.66
N LEU A 86 -9.33 -9.48 3.65
CA LEU A 86 -8.71 -10.66 4.25
C LEU A 86 -8.97 -10.71 5.77
N ARG A 87 -8.92 -9.58 6.47
CA ARG A 87 -9.29 -9.50 7.89
C ARG A 87 -10.77 -9.75 8.12
N ASP A 88 -11.66 -9.23 7.28
CA ASP A 88 -13.10 -9.44 7.41
C ASP A 88 -13.48 -10.91 7.20
N HIS A 89 -12.86 -11.58 6.23
CA HIS A 89 -13.04 -13.02 6.00
C HIS A 89 -12.39 -13.90 7.07
N THR A 90 -11.26 -13.47 7.66
CA THR A 90 -10.60 -14.20 8.75
C THR A 90 -11.26 -13.96 10.11
N SER A 91 -11.82 -12.77 10.35
CA SER A 91 -12.55 -12.39 11.57
C SER A 91 -13.95 -12.96 11.66
N GLN A 92 -14.48 -13.55 10.58
CA GLN A 92 -15.57 -14.53 10.65
C GLN A 92 -15.17 -15.76 11.51
N GLY A 93 -13.89 -15.90 11.86
CA GLY A 93 -13.37 -16.62 13.03
C GLY A 93 -12.79 -15.69 14.11
N ARG A 94 -13.65 -14.91 14.79
CA ARG A 94 -13.49 -14.15 16.05
C ARG A 94 -12.10 -13.65 16.47
N THR A 95 -12.01 -12.34 16.70
CA THR A 95 -11.05 -11.74 17.63
C THR A 95 -11.21 -12.32 19.04
N VAL A 96 -10.14 -12.86 19.62
CA VAL A 96 -10.08 -13.14 21.06
C VAL A 96 -9.78 -11.83 21.76
N GLU A 97 -10.80 -11.04 22.03
CA GLU A 97 -10.65 -9.72 22.61
C GLU A 97 -10.57 -9.77 24.14
N ASN A 98 -9.64 -10.58 24.70
CA ASN A 98 -9.09 -10.52 26.07
C ASN A 98 -8.40 -11.83 26.51
N VAL A 99 -7.10 -11.96 26.25
CA VAL A 99 -6.22 -13.02 26.82
C VAL A 99 -5.83 -12.70 28.28
N THR A 100 -6.80 -12.35 29.12
CA THR A 100 -6.57 -12.19 30.56
C THR A 100 -7.81 -12.53 31.37
N THR A 101 -8.16 -13.82 31.43
CA THR A 101 -8.82 -14.41 32.60
C THR A 101 -8.71 -15.93 32.55
N LEU A 102 -7.47 -16.41 32.73
CA LEU A 102 -7.23 -17.76 33.21
C LEU A 102 -7.46 -17.76 34.73
N SER A 103 -8.72 -17.85 35.15
CA SER A 103 -9.09 -18.50 36.42
C SER A 103 -10.59 -18.64 36.56
N TYR A 104 -11.02 -19.90 36.70
CA TYR A 104 -12.16 -20.36 37.52
C TYR A 104 -13.54 -19.74 37.29
N ASN A 105 -14.48 -20.57 36.84
CA ASN A 105 -15.94 -20.40 36.92
C ASN A 105 -16.48 -18.98 36.62
N LEU A 106 -16.69 -18.68 35.35
CA LEU A 106 -17.60 -17.61 34.95
C LEU A 106 -18.78 -18.19 34.15
N ASP A 107 -19.98 -17.93 34.64
CA ASP A 107 -21.28 -18.27 34.03
C ASP A 107 -21.58 -17.49 32.75
N ASN A 108 -20.59 -16.78 32.19
CA ASN A 108 -20.63 -16.12 30.88
C ASN A 108 -19.58 -16.70 29.92
N ALA A 109 -19.42 -18.02 29.96
CA ALA A 109 -18.70 -18.82 28.97
C ALA A 109 -19.45 -18.94 27.62
N ALA A 110 -20.24 -17.94 27.25
CA ALA A 110 -21.14 -18.03 26.09
C ALA A 110 -20.46 -17.72 24.75
N GLU A 111 -19.17 -17.35 24.74
CA GLU A 111 -18.56 -16.78 23.54
C GLU A 111 -17.16 -17.31 23.19
N VAL A 112 -16.79 -18.48 23.69
CA VAL A 112 -15.74 -19.31 23.05
C VAL A 112 -16.47 -20.30 22.14
N THR A 113 -16.38 -20.13 20.82
CA THR A 113 -17.05 -21.04 19.86
C THR A 113 -16.51 -22.47 19.92
N GLU A 114 -15.30 -22.67 20.46
CA GLU A 114 -14.65 -23.97 20.60
C GLU A 114 -14.32 -24.26 22.08
N LYS A 115 -15.16 -25.07 22.73
CA LYS A 115 -14.94 -25.47 24.12
C LYS A 115 -13.79 -26.48 24.18
N PHE A 116 -12.62 -26.06 24.66
CA PHE A 116 -11.49 -26.97 24.87
C PHE A 116 -11.69 -27.83 26.13
N ASP A 117 -11.78 -29.14 25.98
CA ASP A 117 -11.70 -30.07 27.10
C ASP A 117 -10.23 -30.42 27.38
N LEU A 118 -9.61 -29.65 28.28
CA LEU A 118 -8.20 -29.83 28.68
C LEU A 118 -7.92 -31.19 29.35
N ARG A 119 -8.96 -31.92 29.78
CA ARG A 119 -8.82 -33.28 30.31
C ARG A 119 -8.62 -34.31 29.19
N THR A 120 -9.18 -34.03 28.01
CA THR A 120 -9.04 -34.88 26.82
C THR A 120 -7.76 -34.52 26.06
N ASP A 121 -7.39 -33.24 25.99
CA ASP A 121 -6.11 -32.77 25.44
C ASP A 121 -5.58 -31.52 26.19
N PRO A 122 -4.52 -31.66 27.01
CA PRO A 122 -3.88 -30.56 27.72
C PRO A 122 -3.30 -29.46 26.82
N TYR A 123 -3.04 -29.73 25.53
CA TYR A 123 -2.40 -28.80 24.60
C TYR A 123 -3.36 -28.17 23.58
N ALA A 124 -4.66 -28.52 23.61
CA ALA A 124 -5.64 -28.04 22.65
C ALA A 124 -5.67 -26.50 22.55
N TYR A 125 -5.64 -25.81 23.70
CA TYR A 125 -5.62 -24.35 23.76
C TYR A 125 -4.37 -23.73 23.12
N LYS A 126 -3.19 -24.29 23.39
CA LYS A 126 -1.92 -23.80 22.81
C LYS A 126 -1.89 -23.99 21.30
N THR A 127 -2.41 -25.12 20.82
CA THR A 127 -2.51 -25.42 19.39
C THR A 127 -3.48 -24.47 18.69
N TYR A 128 -4.62 -24.19 19.31
CA TYR A 128 -5.57 -23.19 18.82
C TYR A 128 -4.95 -21.79 18.75
N GLN A 129 -4.31 -21.33 19.82
CA GLN A 129 -3.61 -20.04 19.84
C GLN A 129 -2.56 -19.94 18.74
N LYS A 130 -1.78 -21.00 18.53
CA LYS A 130 -0.78 -21.06 17.46
C LYS A 130 -1.45 -20.92 16.09
N LYS A 131 -2.50 -21.69 15.81
CA LYS A 131 -3.26 -21.62 14.56
C LYS A 131 -3.82 -20.22 14.30
N ILE A 132 -4.42 -19.61 15.32
CA ILE A 132 -4.93 -18.24 15.27
C ILE A 132 -3.79 -17.26 14.97
N SER A 133 -2.67 -17.32 15.70
CA SER A 133 -1.53 -16.42 15.48
C SER A 133 -0.90 -16.58 14.09
N GLU A 134 -0.85 -17.81 13.56
CA GLU A 134 -0.34 -18.10 12.21
C GLU A 134 -1.27 -17.54 11.13
N GLN A 135 -2.59 -17.59 11.35
CA GLN A 135 -3.58 -17.01 10.45
C GLN A 135 -3.47 -15.48 10.40
N PHE A 136 -3.33 -14.83 11.55
CA PHE A 136 -3.25 -13.35 11.61
C PHE A 136 -1.86 -12.79 11.27
N ALA A 137 -0.79 -13.56 11.41
CA ALA A 137 0.57 -13.10 11.09
C ALA A 137 0.72 -12.65 9.62
N GLN A 138 -0.01 -13.28 8.69
CA GLN A 138 0.01 -12.88 7.28
C GLN A 138 -0.71 -11.55 7.06
N CYS A 139 -1.86 -11.35 7.71
CA CYS A 139 -2.61 -10.09 7.68
C CYS A 139 -1.81 -8.95 8.32
N ASP A 140 -1.17 -9.20 9.47
CA ASP A 140 -0.34 -8.21 10.17
C ASP A 140 0.86 -7.78 9.32
N ALA A 141 1.52 -8.75 8.67
CA ALA A 141 2.62 -8.46 7.76
C ALA A 141 2.16 -7.63 6.56
N LEU A 142 1.02 -7.99 5.96
CA LEU A 142 0.40 -7.28 4.84
C LEU A 142 0.03 -5.83 5.19
N ASP A 143 -0.66 -5.62 6.32
CA ASP A 143 -1.00 -4.29 6.83
C ASP A 143 0.24 -3.45 7.10
N SER A 144 1.23 -4.01 7.80
CA SER A 144 2.44 -3.28 8.15
C SER A 144 3.14 -2.75 6.91
N TRP A 145 3.31 -3.59 5.87
CA TRP A 145 4.01 -3.13 4.68
C TRP A 145 3.20 -2.17 3.83
N THR A 146 1.89 -2.38 3.69
CA THR A 146 1.03 -1.48 2.91
C THR A 146 0.98 -0.09 3.54
N GLN A 147 0.87 0.00 4.87
CA GLN A 147 0.94 1.27 5.61
C GLN A 147 2.29 1.96 5.47
N ASN A 148 3.39 1.19 5.54
CA ASN A 148 4.74 1.73 5.33
C ASN A 148 4.88 2.30 3.91
N GLU A 149 4.42 1.58 2.88
CA GLU A 149 4.48 2.08 1.49
C GLU A 149 3.58 3.31 1.29
N ALA A 150 2.42 3.38 1.94
CA ALA A 150 1.56 4.56 1.91
C ALA A 150 2.23 5.78 2.57
N MET A 151 2.91 5.57 3.71
CA MET A 151 3.67 6.62 4.39
C MET A 151 4.85 7.10 3.53
N VAL A 152 5.60 6.17 2.94
CA VAL A 152 6.71 6.49 2.01
C VAL A 152 6.18 7.28 0.82
N GLU A 153 5.08 6.85 0.20
CA GLU A 153 4.51 7.55 -0.94
C GLU A 153 4.08 8.98 -0.58
N LYS A 154 3.52 9.21 0.62
CA LYS A 154 3.21 10.54 1.11
C LYS A 154 4.47 11.42 1.20
N ILE A 155 5.54 10.92 1.82
CA ILE A 155 6.80 11.65 2.00
C ILE A 155 7.42 11.99 0.63
N ILE A 156 7.47 11.01 -0.28
CA ILE A 156 8.03 11.21 -1.62
C ILE A 156 7.24 12.28 -2.38
N ARG A 157 5.90 12.27 -2.32
CA ARG A 157 5.09 13.30 -2.97
C ARG A 157 5.39 14.69 -2.41
N GLU A 158 5.44 14.83 -1.09
CA GLU A 158 5.78 16.11 -0.43
C GLU A 158 7.16 16.64 -0.87
N GLN A 159 8.18 15.78 -0.87
CA GLN A 159 9.53 16.15 -1.31
C GLN A 159 9.58 16.54 -2.79
N THR A 160 8.87 15.80 -3.63
CA THR A 160 8.83 16.06 -5.08
C THR A 160 8.16 17.40 -5.36
N ILE A 161 7.12 17.75 -4.60
CA ILE A 161 6.44 19.06 -4.66
C ILE A 161 7.36 20.18 -4.21
N GLU A 162 8.13 19.98 -3.15
CA GLU A 162 9.14 20.94 -2.70
C GLU A 162 10.14 21.24 -3.83
N VAL A 163 10.65 20.20 -4.50
CA VAL A 163 11.56 20.38 -5.63
C VAL A 163 10.90 21.09 -6.81
N LEU A 164 9.64 20.76 -7.13
CA LEU A 164 8.89 21.44 -8.18
C LEU A 164 8.72 22.92 -7.84
N ASN A 165 8.40 23.26 -6.60
CA ASN A 165 8.29 24.65 -6.16
C ASN A 165 9.62 25.41 -6.22
N ASP A 166 10.74 24.75 -5.91
CA ASP A 166 12.08 25.35 -5.97
C ASP A 166 12.52 25.67 -7.40
N LYS A 167 12.29 24.74 -8.33
CA LYS A 167 12.83 24.81 -9.70
C LYS A 167 11.85 25.45 -10.68
N CYS A 168 10.57 25.16 -10.52
CA CYS A 168 9.50 25.69 -11.35
C CYS A 168 8.89 26.93 -10.67
N PHE A 169 7.61 27.17 -10.88
CA PHE A 169 6.84 28.22 -10.21
C PHE A 169 5.99 27.60 -9.10
N TYR A 170 5.65 28.42 -8.11
CA TYR A 170 4.77 28.00 -7.03
C TYR A 170 3.38 27.68 -7.58
N GLN A 171 2.95 26.43 -7.40
CA GLN A 171 1.62 25.95 -7.76
C GLN A 171 1.18 24.90 -6.73
N ASP A 172 -0.12 24.77 -6.52
CA ASP A 172 -0.66 23.63 -5.78
C ASP A 172 -0.62 22.37 -6.67
N TRP A 173 0.54 21.72 -6.69
CA TRP A 173 0.80 20.49 -7.44
C TRP A 173 -0.06 19.31 -6.95
N MET A 174 -0.44 19.29 -5.66
CA MET A 174 -1.38 18.29 -5.14
C MET A 174 -2.78 18.46 -5.71
N GLN A 175 -3.27 19.70 -5.77
CA GLN A 175 -4.55 19.98 -6.41
C GLN A 175 -4.49 19.68 -7.91
N ALA A 176 -3.39 19.99 -8.57
CA ALA A 176 -3.18 19.65 -9.99
C ALA A 176 -3.24 18.13 -10.23
N PHE A 177 -2.60 17.34 -9.37
CA PHE A 177 -2.68 15.88 -9.39
C PHE A 177 -4.13 15.40 -9.18
N ASN A 178 -4.80 15.89 -8.14
CA ASN A 178 -6.18 15.49 -7.84
C ASN A 178 -7.14 15.81 -9.00
N ASN A 179 -7.00 16.98 -9.63
CA ASN A 179 -7.81 17.36 -10.78
C ASN A 179 -7.53 16.48 -12.01
N ALA A 180 -6.28 16.04 -12.20
CA ALA A 180 -5.90 15.16 -13.30
C ALA A 180 -6.40 13.73 -13.11
N VAL A 181 -6.37 13.22 -11.87
CA VAL A 181 -6.82 11.85 -11.54
C VAL A 181 -8.33 11.76 -11.39
N PHE A 182 -8.94 12.75 -10.75
CA PHE A 182 -10.37 12.82 -10.46
C PHE A 182 -11.00 14.06 -11.11
N PRO A 183 -11.21 14.05 -12.44
CA PRO A 183 -11.86 15.16 -13.10
C PRO A 183 -13.27 15.33 -12.52
N LYS A 184 -13.55 16.52 -11.98
CA LYS A 184 -14.91 16.88 -11.55
C LYS A 184 -15.81 16.77 -12.78
N LYS A 185 -16.85 15.93 -12.73
CA LYS A 185 -17.88 15.90 -13.77
C LYS A 185 -18.46 17.31 -13.87
N SER A 186 -18.30 17.97 -15.02
CA SER A 186 -19.04 19.20 -15.32
C SER A 186 -20.52 18.83 -15.37
N ASN A 187 -21.33 19.42 -14.49
CA ASN A 187 -22.79 19.38 -14.59
C ASN A 187 -23.26 20.00 -15.90
#